data_AF-A0A3B7QZZ5-F1
#
_entry.id   AF-A0A3B7QZZ5-F1
#
_cell.length_a   1.000
_cell.length_b   1.000
_cell.length_c   1.000
_cell.angle_alpha   90.00
_cell.angle_beta   90.00
_cell.angle_gamma   90.00
#
_symmetry.space_group_name_H-M   'P 1'
#
loop_
_entity.id
_entity.type
_entity.pdbx_description
1 polymer ?
#
loop_
_entity_poly.entity_id
_entity_poly.type
_entity_poly.pdbx_seq_one_letter_code
_entity_poly.pdbx_strand_id
1 'polypeptide(L)'
;MLHLSPTRLLPVLLLAAAACSAPRAVIHSGKVTPKGEFKIGGDFVMNVGNEALSQATGAVKDLAEKAATQDTVNYRPAIDRVQAAALAYVLDPVQLAPDLYLRYGVANRVDVGYKYSFGAHSLDAMYQFLGPTGTPERPGGQAGATYASIGLQLSAQRAKLPSIPFLDDAEQLLGFRARRYDIMVPLVFSQSLGAEEEIGHIAYGLAYTRSFLTYRFEPGRLYTGPGSGQVSERIPAIKASQSFGALGGFVNAKFGYRYVYVLPALAVYYQNYGTYQLLNNRTAQLKGFTFIPSLGLQIRIPGSGR
;
A
#
# COMPACT_ATOMS: atom_id res chain seq x y z
N MET A 1 -23.03 -27.46 19.70
CA MET A 1 -23.35 -26.05 19.39
C MET A 1 -22.40 -25.16 20.18
N LEU A 2 -21.37 -24.62 19.53
CA LEU A 2 -20.37 -23.75 20.17
C LEU A 2 -20.93 -22.31 20.23
N HIS A 3 -21.31 -21.86 21.42
CA HIS A 3 -21.67 -20.47 21.68
C HIS A 3 -20.40 -19.60 21.65
N LEU A 4 -20.16 -18.94 20.51
CA LEU A 4 -19.17 -17.87 20.40
C LEU A 4 -19.77 -16.57 20.94
N SER A 5 -19.13 -15.98 21.96
CA SER A 5 -19.59 -14.75 22.59
C SER A 5 -19.33 -13.52 21.70
N PRO A 6 -20.26 -12.55 21.63
CA PRO A 6 -20.16 -11.37 20.77
C PRO A 6 -18.99 -10.44 21.12
N THR A 7 -18.43 -10.56 22.33
CA THR A 7 -17.25 -9.79 22.78
C THR A 7 -15.93 -10.26 22.18
N ARG A 8 -15.84 -11.47 21.61
CA ARG A 8 -14.64 -11.97 20.93
C ARG A 8 -14.58 -11.62 19.43
N LEU A 9 -15.64 -11.02 18.88
CA LEU A 9 -15.68 -10.52 17.50
C LEU A 9 -15.20 -9.06 17.36
N LEU A 10 -15.01 -8.37 18.49
CA LEU A 10 -14.60 -6.96 18.52
C LEU A 10 -13.20 -6.67 17.92
N PRO A 11 -12.15 -7.50 18.14
CA PRO A 11 -10.85 -7.24 17.51
C PRO A 11 -10.85 -7.54 16.00
N VAL A 12 -11.75 -8.41 15.52
CA VAL A 12 -11.89 -8.73 14.10
C VAL A 12 -12.65 -7.62 13.34
N LEU A 13 -13.61 -6.96 14.00
CA LEU A 13 -14.33 -5.82 13.41
C LEU A 13 -13.53 -4.50 13.45
N LEU A 14 -12.64 -4.30 14.44
CA LEU A 14 -11.76 -3.12 14.49
C LEU A 14 -10.66 -3.11 13.42
N LEU A 15 -10.42 -4.24 12.74
CA LEU A 15 -9.54 -4.32 11.58
C LEU A 15 -10.19 -3.80 10.29
N ALA A 16 -11.51 -3.55 10.27
CA ALA A 16 -12.25 -3.17 9.06
C ALA A 16 -12.26 -1.66 8.74
N ALA A 17 -11.35 -0.87 9.30
CA ALA A 17 -11.16 0.50 8.86
C ALA A 17 -10.61 0.49 7.42
N ALA A 18 -11.34 1.09 6.49
CA ALA A 18 -10.95 1.21 5.08
C ALA A 18 -9.69 2.08 4.94
N ALA A 19 -8.54 1.44 5.12
CA ALA A 19 -7.23 2.03 5.14
C ALA A 19 -6.57 1.86 3.76
N CYS A 20 -6.31 2.97 3.08
CA CYS A 20 -5.42 3.02 1.93
C CYS A 20 -4.04 2.44 2.33
N SER A 21 -3.70 1.23 1.88
CA SER A 21 -2.33 0.71 1.89
C SER A 21 -1.82 0.76 0.45
N ALA A 22 -0.64 1.32 0.26
CA ALA A 22 0.03 1.20 -1.03
C ALA A 22 0.70 -0.18 -1.07
N PRO A 23 0.39 -1.05 -2.03
CA PRO A 23 0.81 -2.44 -2.04
C PRO A 23 2.27 -2.59 -2.48
N ARG A 24 3.19 -1.95 -1.76
CA ARG A 24 4.62 -1.83 -2.08
C ARG A 24 5.54 -2.59 -1.12
N ALA A 25 4.97 -3.24 -0.10
CA ALA A 25 5.70 -4.17 0.75
C ALA A 25 6.00 -5.47 -0.02
N VAL A 26 7.29 -5.84 -0.06
CA VAL A 26 7.77 -7.12 -0.61
C VAL A 26 8.31 -7.97 0.55
N ILE A 27 7.46 -8.89 1.02
CA ILE A 27 7.75 -9.75 2.20
C ILE A 27 8.12 -11.19 1.80
N HIS A 28 8.12 -11.50 0.51
CA HIS A 28 8.42 -12.83 -0.01
C HIS A 28 9.92 -12.98 -0.30
N SER A 29 10.39 -14.22 -0.34
CA SER A 29 11.74 -14.58 -0.77
C SER A 29 11.83 -14.75 -2.28
N GLY A 30 13.04 -15.06 -2.77
CA GLY A 30 13.27 -15.44 -4.16
C GLY A 30 12.76 -16.84 -4.52
N LYS A 31 12.25 -17.60 -3.54
CA LYS A 31 11.70 -18.94 -3.74
C LYS A 31 10.20 -18.86 -3.98
N VAL A 32 9.75 -19.36 -5.12
CA VAL A 32 8.30 -19.45 -5.41
C VAL A 32 7.64 -20.56 -4.60
N THR A 33 6.34 -20.46 -4.43
CA THR A 33 5.52 -21.53 -3.85
C THR A 33 5.68 -22.81 -4.70
N PRO A 34 6.05 -23.95 -4.10
CA PRO A 34 6.20 -25.20 -4.84
C PRO A 34 4.93 -25.59 -5.59
N LYS A 35 5.11 -26.28 -6.72
CA LYS A 35 3.99 -26.68 -7.58
C LYS A 35 2.97 -27.51 -6.78
N GLY A 36 1.71 -27.08 -6.81
CA GLY A 36 0.61 -27.75 -6.11
C GLY A 36 0.44 -27.37 -4.63
N GLU A 37 1.30 -26.51 -4.08
CA GLU A 37 1.18 -26.05 -2.69
C GLU A 37 0.51 -24.69 -2.57
N PHE A 38 -0.07 -24.44 -1.41
CA PHE A 38 -0.64 -23.16 -1.02
C PHE A 38 0.19 -22.50 0.08
N LYS A 39 0.35 -21.18 -0.04
CA LYS A 39 0.93 -20.33 1.00
C LYS A 39 -0.08 -19.25 1.36
N ILE A 40 -0.40 -19.13 2.64
CA ILE A 40 -1.35 -18.14 3.16
C ILE A 40 -0.64 -17.32 4.23
N GLY A 41 -0.90 -16.03 4.26
CA GLY A 41 -0.40 -15.21 5.35
C GLY A 41 -1.17 -13.91 5.48
N GLY A 42 -0.85 -13.21 6.55
CA GLY A 42 -1.27 -11.84 6.75
C GLY A 42 -0.11 -11.02 7.28
N ASP A 43 -0.09 -9.75 6.96
CA ASP A 43 0.97 -8.84 7.36
C ASP A 43 0.41 -7.51 7.81
N PHE A 44 1.15 -6.86 8.71
CA PHE A 44 0.90 -5.48 9.08
C PHE A 44 1.95 -4.62 8.39
N VAL A 45 1.49 -3.75 7.52
CA VAL A 45 2.32 -2.82 6.75
C VAL A 45 2.07 -1.42 7.30
N MET A 46 3.15 -0.68 7.53
CA MET A 46 3.05 0.73 7.86
C MET A 46 3.90 1.50 6.86
N ASN A 47 3.32 2.49 6.17
CA ASN A 47 4.13 3.45 5.43
C ASN A 47 4.50 4.59 6.37
N VAL A 48 5.78 4.92 6.41
CA VAL A 48 6.35 6.09 7.04
C VAL A 48 6.98 6.89 5.91
N GLY A 49 6.20 7.80 5.34
CA GLY A 49 6.52 8.39 4.05
C GLY A 49 6.06 9.82 3.85
N ASN A 50 7.02 10.59 3.32
CA ASN A 50 7.04 11.93 2.75
C ASN A 50 6.85 13.22 3.60
N GLU A 51 7.72 14.20 3.31
CA GLU A 51 7.77 15.58 3.84
C GLU A 51 6.45 16.35 3.67
N ALA A 52 5.66 16.05 2.63
CA ALA A 52 4.40 16.72 2.37
C ALA A 52 3.34 16.43 3.44
N LEU A 53 3.35 15.24 4.05
CA LEU A 53 2.43 14.89 5.14
C LEU A 53 2.92 15.42 6.50
N SER A 54 4.24 15.47 6.72
CA SER A 54 4.81 16.06 7.94
C SER A 54 4.67 17.60 7.97
N GLN A 55 4.49 18.24 6.80
CA GLN A 55 4.12 19.65 6.67
C GLN A 55 2.59 19.88 6.81
N ALA A 56 1.77 18.82 6.70
CA ALA A 56 0.33 18.86 6.95
C ALA A 56 -0.02 18.73 8.45
N THR A 57 0.76 19.37 9.31
CA THR A 57 0.58 19.41 10.77
C THR A 57 -0.54 20.37 11.18
N GLY A 58 -0.83 20.44 12.50
CA GLY A 58 -2.02 21.00 13.15
C GLY A 58 -2.71 22.21 12.48
N ALA A 59 -1.97 23.14 11.88
CA ALA A 59 -2.55 24.25 11.13
C ALA A 59 -3.43 23.84 9.93
N VAL A 60 -3.09 22.76 9.20
CA VAL A 60 -3.94 22.22 8.12
C VAL A 60 -5.18 21.55 8.70
N LYS A 61 -5.03 20.90 9.86
CA LYS A 61 -6.12 20.27 10.60
C LYS A 61 -7.13 21.28 11.12
N ASP A 62 -6.66 22.27 11.88
CA ASP A 62 -7.50 23.32 12.42
C ASP A 62 -8.21 24.11 11.33
N LEU A 63 -7.57 24.26 10.17
CA LEU A 63 -8.17 24.90 9.00
C LEU A 63 -9.27 24.05 8.36
N ALA A 64 -9.04 22.75 8.18
CA ALA A 64 -10.04 21.84 7.62
C ALA A 64 -11.26 21.76 8.54
N GLU A 65 -11.05 21.63 9.85
CA GLU A 65 -12.10 21.57 10.87
C GLU A 65 -12.93 22.88 10.90
N LYS A 66 -12.26 24.04 10.94
CA LYS A 66 -12.92 25.35 10.89
C LYS A 66 -13.65 25.60 9.57
N ALA A 67 -13.18 25.04 8.45
CA ALA A 67 -13.84 25.18 7.16
C ALA A 67 -15.03 24.21 7.01
N ALA A 68 -14.94 23.00 7.55
CA ALA A 68 -16.02 22.01 7.50
C ALA A 68 -17.28 22.46 8.27
N THR A 69 -17.09 23.23 9.35
CA THR A 69 -18.18 23.79 10.17
C THR A 69 -18.88 25.02 9.55
N GLN A 70 -18.38 25.54 8.41
CA GLN A 70 -18.96 26.71 7.74
C GLN A 70 -19.82 26.30 6.54
N ASP A 71 -20.96 26.99 6.36
CA ASP A 71 -21.83 26.78 5.20
C ASP A 71 -21.23 27.33 3.91
N THR A 72 -20.43 28.39 4.03
CA THR A 72 -19.75 29.07 2.92
C THR A 72 -18.29 29.29 3.30
N VAL A 73 -17.37 28.74 2.51
CA VAL A 73 -15.92 28.88 2.72
C VAL A 73 -15.32 29.63 1.54
N ASN A 74 -14.75 30.80 1.81
CA ASN A 74 -14.00 31.54 0.80
C ASN A 74 -12.65 30.87 0.54
N TYR A 75 -12.26 30.79 -0.73
CA TYR A 75 -10.95 30.30 -1.11
C TYR A 75 -9.84 31.17 -0.53
N ARG A 76 -8.80 30.51 -0.02
CA ARG A 76 -7.60 31.14 0.52
C ARG A 76 -6.40 30.24 0.27
N PRO A 77 -5.17 30.76 0.19
CA PRO A 77 -3.96 29.97 -0.05
C PRO A 77 -3.78 28.77 0.90
N ALA A 78 -4.35 28.85 2.09
CA ALA A 78 -4.31 27.75 3.04
C ALA A 78 -5.10 26.50 2.56
N ILE A 79 -6.11 26.66 1.69
CA ILE A 79 -6.83 25.56 1.03
C ILE A 79 -5.91 24.78 0.07
N ASP A 80 -4.89 25.42 -0.52
CA ASP A 80 -3.89 24.73 -1.36
C ASP A 80 -3.15 23.67 -0.54
N ARG A 81 -2.86 23.96 0.73
CA ARG A 81 -2.18 23.03 1.65
C ARG A 81 -3.08 21.85 2.02
N VAL A 82 -4.37 22.07 2.23
CA VAL A 82 -5.34 20.99 2.49
C VAL A 82 -5.43 20.06 1.27
N GLN A 83 -5.54 20.63 0.06
CA GLN A 83 -5.58 19.85 -1.17
C GLN A 83 -4.30 19.06 -1.41
N ALA A 84 -3.13 19.68 -1.21
CA ALA A 84 -1.84 19.00 -1.33
C ALA A 84 -1.67 17.89 -0.29
N ALA A 85 -2.14 18.10 0.95
CA ALA A 85 -2.13 17.09 2.00
C ALA A 85 -3.04 15.89 1.66
N ALA A 86 -4.26 16.15 1.17
CA ALA A 86 -5.18 15.09 0.73
C ALA A 86 -4.58 14.24 -0.42
N LEU A 87 -3.94 14.91 -1.40
CA LEU A 87 -3.22 14.23 -2.48
C LEU A 87 -2.04 13.42 -1.94
N ALA A 88 -1.20 14.01 -1.08
CA ALA A 88 -0.06 13.33 -0.47
C ALA A 88 -0.51 12.08 0.31
N TYR A 89 -1.62 12.17 1.05
CA TYR A 89 -2.17 11.04 1.81
C TYR A 89 -2.59 9.88 0.90
N VAL A 90 -3.24 10.16 -0.24
CA VAL A 90 -3.62 9.09 -1.19
C VAL A 90 -2.43 8.50 -1.94
N LEU A 91 -1.40 9.32 -2.21
CA LEU A 91 -0.17 8.87 -2.86
C LEU A 91 0.67 8.00 -1.92
N ASP A 92 0.71 8.34 -0.64
CA ASP A 92 1.52 7.67 0.37
C ASP A 92 0.86 7.71 1.76
N PRO A 93 -0.11 6.82 2.00
CA PRO A 93 -0.91 6.84 3.22
C PRO A 93 -0.07 6.38 4.42
N VAL A 94 0.13 7.29 5.38
CA VAL A 94 0.83 7.00 6.65
C VAL A 94 -0.16 6.39 7.63
N GLN A 95 -0.34 5.07 7.53
CA GLN A 95 -1.14 4.31 8.49
C GLN A 95 -0.69 2.86 8.56
N LEU A 96 -1.04 2.21 9.67
CA LEU A 96 -0.95 0.77 9.80
C LEU A 96 -2.10 0.13 9.02
N ALA A 97 -1.78 -0.76 8.11
CA ALA A 97 -2.74 -1.51 7.33
C ALA A 97 -2.49 -3.02 7.50
N PRO A 98 -3.52 -3.80 7.84
CA PRO A 98 -3.43 -5.23 7.70
C PRO A 98 -3.50 -5.59 6.21
N ASP A 99 -2.81 -6.66 5.84
CA ASP A 99 -2.77 -7.25 4.51
C ASP A 99 -3.04 -8.75 4.67
N LEU A 100 -3.76 -9.35 3.72
CA LEU A 100 -4.00 -10.79 3.65
C LEU A 100 -3.60 -11.27 2.26
N TYR A 101 -2.85 -12.36 2.18
CA TYR A 101 -2.44 -12.92 0.90
C TYR A 101 -2.58 -14.43 0.82
N LEU A 102 -2.78 -14.90 -0.40
CA LEU A 102 -2.84 -16.29 -0.81
C LEU A 102 -1.95 -16.46 -2.05
N ARG A 103 -1.09 -17.47 -2.05
CA ARG A 103 -0.29 -17.85 -3.22
C ARG A 103 -0.46 -19.34 -3.52
N TYR A 104 -0.34 -19.68 -4.79
CA TYR A 104 -0.43 -21.05 -5.30
C TYR A 104 0.63 -21.31 -6.36
N GLY A 105 1.39 -22.41 -6.20
CA GLY A 105 2.37 -22.86 -7.18
C GLY A 105 1.69 -23.51 -8.38
N VAL A 106 1.55 -22.77 -9.49
CA VAL A 106 0.85 -23.23 -10.70
C VAL A 106 1.71 -24.13 -11.57
N ALA A 107 3.02 -23.90 -11.61
CA ALA A 107 3.96 -24.68 -12.39
C ALA A 107 5.32 -24.73 -11.70
N ASN A 108 6.23 -25.54 -12.24
CA ASN A 108 7.61 -25.51 -11.76
C ASN A 108 8.17 -24.09 -11.96
N ARG A 109 8.74 -23.53 -10.89
CA ARG A 109 9.31 -22.18 -10.86
C ARG A 109 8.30 -21.04 -11.05
N VAL A 110 6.99 -21.30 -11.05
CA VAL A 110 5.97 -20.25 -11.20
C VAL A 110 4.91 -20.37 -10.12
N ASP A 111 4.66 -19.28 -9.41
CA ASP A 111 3.48 -19.13 -8.56
C ASP A 111 2.70 -17.88 -8.92
N VAL A 112 1.43 -17.88 -8.51
CA VAL A 112 0.54 -16.72 -8.60
C VAL A 112 -0.02 -16.41 -7.23
N GLY A 113 -0.26 -15.13 -6.99
CA GLY A 113 -0.73 -14.61 -5.73
C GLY A 113 -1.91 -13.67 -5.88
N TYR A 114 -2.71 -13.62 -4.84
CA TYR A 114 -3.68 -12.57 -4.58
C TYR A 114 -3.41 -11.97 -3.21
N LYS A 115 -3.42 -10.65 -3.12
CA LYS A 115 -3.29 -9.91 -1.87
C LYS A 115 -4.40 -8.88 -1.74
N TYR A 116 -5.03 -8.85 -0.57
CA TYR A 116 -5.99 -7.84 -0.19
C TYR A 116 -5.43 -6.98 0.93
N SER A 117 -5.32 -5.69 0.66
CA SER A 117 -4.75 -4.68 1.56
C SER A 117 -5.81 -3.62 1.85
N PHE A 118 -6.85 -4.03 2.60
CA PHE A 118 -7.97 -3.23 3.14
C PHE A 118 -8.44 -2.05 2.26
N GLY A 119 -8.69 -2.33 0.98
CA GLY A 119 -9.14 -1.34 -0.02
C GLY A 119 -8.36 -1.39 -1.32
N ALA A 120 -7.21 -2.07 -1.33
CA ALA A 120 -6.47 -2.43 -2.53
C ALA A 120 -6.55 -3.94 -2.80
N HIS A 121 -6.80 -4.30 -4.05
CA HIS A 121 -6.71 -5.67 -4.54
C HIS A 121 -5.47 -5.79 -5.40
N SER A 122 -4.63 -6.79 -5.13
CA SER A 122 -3.42 -7.06 -5.88
C SER A 122 -3.43 -8.49 -6.39
N LEU A 123 -3.04 -8.66 -7.65
CA LEU A 123 -2.74 -9.94 -8.27
C LEU A 123 -1.28 -9.94 -8.66
N ASP A 124 -0.57 -11.02 -8.39
CA ASP A 124 0.84 -11.11 -8.74
C ASP A 124 1.22 -12.48 -9.26
N ALA A 125 2.32 -12.53 -10.00
CA ALA A 125 2.94 -13.76 -10.46
C ALA A 125 4.46 -13.63 -10.31
N MET A 126 5.12 -14.72 -9.92
CA MET A 126 6.57 -14.76 -9.79
C MET A 126 7.16 -15.93 -10.56
N TYR A 127 8.33 -15.70 -11.14
CA TYR A 127 9.14 -16.71 -11.81
C TYR A 127 10.51 -16.84 -11.13
N GLN A 128 10.81 -18.03 -10.62
CA GLN A 128 12.08 -18.35 -9.97
C GLN A 128 13.11 -18.84 -10.98
N PHE A 129 14.06 -17.98 -11.33
CA PHE A 129 15.14 -18.31 -12.26
C PHE A 129 16.39 -18.91 -11.60
N LEU A 130 16.50 -18.86 -10.27
CA LEU A 130 17.64 -19.42 -9.53
C LEU A 130 17.18 -20.25 -8.31
N GLY A 131 17.95 -21.28 -7.97
CA GLY A 131 17.71 -22.13 -6.80
C GLY A 131 16.85 -23.36 -7.09
N PRO A 132 16.81 -24.33 -6.16
CA PRO A 132 15.99 -25.54 -6.26
C PRO A 132 14.49 -25.24 -6.11
N THR A 133 13.65 -26.19 -6.50
CA THR A 133 12.18 -26.06 -6.43
C THR A 133 11.56 -27.07 -5.45
N GLY A 134 12.37 -27.60 -4.52
CA GLY A 134 11.92 -28.61 -3.57
C GLY A 134 11.09 -28.02 -2.44
N THR A 135 10.76 -28.88 -1.49
CA THR A 135 10.03 -28.51 -0.27
C THR A 135 10.88 -28.86 0.95
N PRO A 136 10.63 -28.25 2.12
CA PRO A 136 11.23 -28.71 3.37
C PRO A 136 11.11 -30.22 3.62
N GLU A 137 10.00 -30.83 3.21
CA GLU A 137 9.75 -32.27 3.32
C GLU A 137 10.52 -33.09 2.28
N ARG A 138 10.81 -32.49 1.11
CA ARG A 138 11.52 -33.12 -0.02
C ARG A 138 12.52 -32.12 -0.61
N PRO A 139 13.67 -31.93 0.05
CA PRO A 139 14.65 -30.94 -0.39
C PRO A 139 15.17 -31.23 -1.79
N GLY A 140 15.15 -30.22 -2.66
CA GLY A 140 15.72 -30.29 -4.00
C GLY A 140 17.17 -29.81 -4.07
N GLY A 141 17.70 -29.29 -2.95
CA GLY A 141 19.06 -28.78 -2.84
C GLY A 141 19.55 -28.73 -1.40
N GLN A 142 20.81 -28.31 -1.22
CA GLN A 142 21.44 -28.21 0.09
C GLN A 142 20.87 -27.04 0.93
N ALA A 143 21.01 -27.15 2.25
CA ALA A 143 20.75 -26.03 3.15
C ALA A 143 21.63 -24.82 2.78
N GLY A 144 21.08 -23.62 2.93
CA GLY A 144 21.80 -22.40 2.54
C GLY A 144 21.79 -22.09 1.05
N ALA A 145 20.94 -22.75 0.25
CA ALA A 145 20.79 -22.41 -1.17
C ALA A 145 20.37 -20.94 -1.37
N THR A 146 20.87 -20.35 -2.46
CA THR A 146 20.42 -19.03 -2.93
C THR A 146 19.28 -19.20 -3.92
N TYR A 147 18.26 -18.35 -3.80
CA TYR A 147 17.14 -18.26 -4.73
C TYR A 147 17.09 -16.88 -5.35
N ALA A 148 16.52 -16.81 -6.55
CA ALA A 148 16.20 -15.56 -7.18
C ALA A 148 14.97 -15.69 -8.06
N SER A 149 14.16 -14.64 -8.05
CA SER A 149 12.92 -14.56 -8.80
C SER A 149 12.63 -13.15 -9.27
N ILE A 150 11.90 -13.06 -10.38
CA ILE A 150 11.31 -11.81 -10.86
C ILE A 150 9.80 -11.95 -10.85
N GLY A 151 9.10 -10.88 -10.51
CA GLY A 151 7.64 -10.87 -10.46
C GLY A 151 7.00 -9.76 -11.28
N LEU A 152 5.68 -9.87 -11.39
CA LEU A 152 4.79 -8.81 -11.84
C LEU A 152 3.60 -8.77 -10.90
N GLN A 153 3.31 -7.61 -10.33
CA GLN A 153 2.13 -7.37 -9.50
C GLN A 153 1.31 -6.24 -10.12
N LEU A 154 0.01 -6.47 -10.21
CA LEU A 154 -0.99 -5.51 -10.62
C LEU A 154 -1.89 -5.21 -9.43
N SER A 155 -2.02 -3.95 -9.07
CA SER A 155 -2.86 -3.54 -7.97
C SER A 155 -3.87 -2.49 -8.40
N ALA A 156 -5.10 -2.61 -7.89
CA ALA A 156 -6.17 -1.65 -8.11
C ALA A 156 -6.74 -1.21 -6.78
N GLN A 157 -6.87 0.10 -6.62
CA GLN A 157 -7.35 0.73 -5.40
C GLN A 157 -8.31 1.86 -5.73
N ARG A 158 -9.41 1.93 -4.96
CA ARG A 158 -10.25 3.13 -4.91
C ARG A 158 -9.96 3.81 -3.59
N ALA A 159 -9.31 4.96 -3.66
CA ALA A 159 -9.00 5.74 -2.48
C ALA A 159 -10.13 6.76 -2.25
N LYS A 160 -10.87 6.54 -1.17
CA LYS A 160 -11.56 7.62 -0.47
C LYS A 160 -10.67 8.05 0.69
N LEU A 161 -10.80 9.28 1.13
CA LEU A 161 -10.17 9.65 2.39
C LEU A 161 -10.83 8.79 3.48
N PRO A 162 -10.06 8.16 4.37
CA PRO A 162 -10.65 7.39 5.45
C PRO A 162 -11.41 8.35 6.36
N SER A 163 -12.45 7.83 7.00
CA SER A 163 -13.28 8.54 7.98
C SER A 163 -12.53 8.71 9.31
N ILE A 164 -11.37 9.36 9.26
CA ILE A 164 -10.62 9.90 10.39
C ILE A 164 -11.00 11.38 10.46
N PRO A 165 -11.30 11.96 11.63
CA PRO A 165 -11.95 13.28 11.73
C PRO A 165 -11.38 14.36 10.80
N PHE A 166 -10.06 14.54 10.80
CA PHE A 166 -9.39 15.52 9.93
C PHE A 166 -9.54 15.24 8.42
N LEU A 167 -9.49 13.97 8.01
CA LEU A 167 -9.55 13.58 6.61
C LEU A 167 -11.01 13.55 6.12
N ASP A 168 -11.97 13.28 7.01
CA ASP A 168 -13.40 13.42 6.74
C ASP A 168 -13.77 14.90 6.52
N ASP A 169 -13.27 15.81 7.36
CA ASP A 169 -13.44 17.26 7.17
C ASP A 169 -12.86 17.74 5.83
N ALA A 170 -11.66 17.24 5.48
CA ALA A 170 -11.06 17.51 4.18
C ALA A 170 -11.88 16.92 3.02
N GLU A 171 -12.47 15.72 3.17
CA GLU A 171 -13.36 15.13 2.18
C GLU A 171 -14.64 15.95 2.00
N GLN A 172 -15.28 16.38 3.09
CA GLN A 172 -16.49 17.19 3.06
C GLN A 172 -16.26 18.55 2.41
N LEU A 173 -15.10 19.18 2.69
CA LEU A 173 -14.73 20.46 2.12
C LEU A 173 -14.41 20.36 0.61
N LEU A 174 -13.65 19.33 0.24
CA LEU A 174 -13.02 19.23 -1.09
C LEU A 174 -13.77 18.30 -2.06
N GLY A 175 -14.68 17.46 -1.58
CA GLY A 175 -15.33 16.40 -2.36
C GLY A 175 -14.31 15.43 -2.99
N PHE A 176 -13.17 15.23 -2.33
CA PHE A 176 -12.01 14.58 -2.93
C PHE A 176 -12.23 13.09 -3.14
N ARG A 177 -11.97 12.60 -4.36
CA ARG A 177 -11.94 11.15 -4.64
C ARG A 177 -10.79 10.79 -5.55
N ALA A 178 -10.28 9.58 -5.38
CA ALA A 178 -9.19 9.08 -6.19
C ALA A 178 -9.33 7.59 -6.53
N ARG A 179 -8.77 7.23 -7.68
CA ARG A 179 -8.60 5.85 -8.13
C ARG A 179 -7.17 5.68 -8.57
N ARG A 180 -6.54 4.62 -8.08
CA ARG A 180 -5.14 4.31 -8.33
C ARG A 180 -4.99 2.91 -8.88
N TYR A 181 -4.09 2.78 -9.84
CA TYR A 181 -3.60 1.51 -10.36
C TYR A 181 -2.10 1.47 -10.29
N ASP A 182 -1.56 0.33 -9.87
CA ASP A 182 -0.11 0.13 -9.76
C ASP A 182 0.31 -1.10 -10.55
N ILE A 183 1.44 -0.97 -11.24
CA ILE A 183 2.18 -2.06 -11.86
C ILE A 183 3.53 -2.11 -11.17
N MET A 184 3.86 -3.23 -10.53
CA MET A 184 5.13 -3.42 -9.85
C MET A 184 5.89 -4.60 -10.43
N VAL A 185 7.20 -4.44 -10.57
CA VAL A 185 8.15 -5.46 -10.99
C VAL A 185 9.21 -5.60 -9.88
N PRO A 186 9.07 -6.60 -8.99
CA PRO A 186 10.11 -6.93 -8.02
C PRO A 186 11.14 -7.91 -8.60
N LEU A 187 12.40 -7.66 -8.29
CA LEU A 187 13.51 -8.60 -8.44
C LEU A 187 13.99 -8.98 -7.04
N VAL A 188 13.88 -10.26 -6.69
CA VAL A 188 14.09 -10.76 -5.33
C VAL A 188 15.23 -11.77 -5.34
N PHE A 189 16.16 -11.61 -4.41
CA PHE A 189 17.20 -12.58 -4.07
C PHE A 189 17.00 -13.03 -2.62
N SER A 190 17.30 -14.28 -2.32
CA SER A 190 17.24 -14.76 -0.94
C SER A 190 18.21 -15.89 -0.65
N GLN A 191 18.66 -15.93 0.59
CA GLN A 191 19.45 -17.01 1.16
C GLN A 191 18.57 -17.87 2.06
N SER A 192 18.55 -19.18 1.84
CA SER A 192 17.84 -20.15 2.68
C SER A 192 18.42 -20.20 4.09
N LEU A 193 17.57 -20.27 5.11
CA LEU A 193 17.93 -20.75 6.43
C LEU A 193 17.33 -22.15 6.61
N GLY A 194 18.19 -23.17 6.71
CA GLY A 194 17.79 -24.58 6.60
C GLY A 194 17.59 -25.05 5.16
N ALA A 195 17.19 -26.31 4.99
CA ALA A 195 16.85 -26.85 3.68
C ALA A 195 15.54 -26.22 3.18
N GLU A 196 15.51 -25.74 1.93
CA GLU A 196 14.28 -25.27 1.29
C GLU A 196 13.48 -24.20 2.09
N GLU A 197 14.19 -23.35 2.84
CA GLU A 197 13.68 -22.34 3.76
C GLU A 197 12.89 -22.87 4.98
N GLU A 198 13.19 -24.08 5.45
CA GLU A 198 12.53 -24.73 6.61
C GLU A 198 12.49 -23.83 7.85
N ILE A 199 13.61 -23.16 8.16
CA ILE A 199 13.77 -22.29 9.33
C ILE A 199 13.49 -20.83 8.95
N GLY A 200 13.65 -20.49 7.67
CA GLY A 200 13.57 -19.11 7.26
C GLY A 200 14.32 -18.76 5.99
N HIS A 201 14.46 -17.45 5.80
CA HIS A 201 15.30 -16.88 4.76
C HIS A 201 15.72 -15.46 5.15
N ILE A 202 16.76 -14.95 4.49
CA ILE A 202 17.04 -13.52 4.40
C ILE A 202 16.93 -13.15 2.94
N ALA A 203 16.10 -12.17 2.60
CA ALA A 203 15.85 -11.75 1.24
C ALA A 203 16.09 -10.25 1.08
N TYR A 204 16.49 -9.87 -0.12
CA TYR A 204 16.71 -8.49 -0.51
C TYR A 204 16.47 -8.34 -2.00
N GLY A 205 16.29 -7.11 -2.45
CA GLY A 205 16.04 -6.90 -3.86
C GLY A 205 15.71 -5.47 -4.22
N LEU A 206 15.30 -5.32 -5.47
CA LEU A 206 14.85 -4.06 -6.05
C LEU A 206 13.42 -4.20 -6.53
N ALA A 207 12.67 -3.12 -6.50
CA ALA A 207 11.33 -3.07 -7.06
C ALA A 207 11.13 -1.76 -7.80
N TYR A 208 10.61 -1.86 -9.02
CA TYR A 208 10.11 -0.72 -9.77
C TYR A 208 8.60 -0.73 -9.76
N THR A 209 7.98 0.43 -9.53
CA THR A 209 6.53 0.60 -9.61
C THR A 209 6.18 1.73 -10.56
N ARG A 210 5.17 1.51 -11.41
CA ARG A 210 4.49 2.55 -12.16
C ARG A 210 3.07 2.68 -11.64
N SER A 211 2.71 3.89 -11.23
CA SER A 211 1.41 4.21 -10.66
C SER A 211 0.63 5.13 -11.58
N PHE A 212 -0.66 4.90 -11.72
CA PHE A 212 -1.61 5.71 -12.47
C PHE A 212 -2.71 6.16 -11.53
N LEU A 213 -2.79 7.47 -11.29
CA LEU A 213 -3.73 8.09 -10.38
C LEU A 213 -4.70 8.97 -11.17
N THR A 214 -5.99 8.70 -11.03
CA THR A 214 -7.05 9.64 -11.43
C THR A 214 -7.68 10.19 -10.16
N TYR A 215 -7.74 11.51 -10.04
CA TYR A 215 -8.32 12.18 -8.88
C TYR A 215 -9.28 13.28 -9.31
N ARG A 216 -10.17 13.64 -8.38
CA ARG A 216 -11.14 14.72 -8.57
C ARG A 216 -11.33 15.51 -7.28
N PHE A 217 -11.56 16.80 -7.43
CA PHE A 217 -12.02 17.70 -6.39
C PHE A 217 -13.39 18.23 -6.82
N GLU A 218 -14.40 18.01 -5.99
CA GLU A 218 -15.80 18.41 -6.25
C GLU A 218 -16.31 19.25 -5.07
N PRO A 219 -15.78 20.47 -4.87
CA PRO A 219 -16.06 21.23 -3.67
C PRO A 219 -17.52 21.69 -3.61
N GLY A 220 -18.21 21.33 -2.53
CA GLY A 220 -19.61 21.69 -2.30
C GLY A 220 -19.80 23.15 -1.90
N ARG A 221 -18.85 23.68 -1.11
CA ARG A 221 -19.00 24.92 -0.33
C ARG A 221 -17.85 25.92 -0.49
N LEU A 222 -16.99 25.73 -1.49
CA LEU A 222 -15.88 26.65 -1.78
C LEU A 222 -16.26 27.68 -2.84
N TYR A 223 -16.03 28.95 -2.52
CA TYR A 223 -16.33 30.08 -3.39
C TYR A 223 -15.11 31.00 -3.55
N THR A 224 -15.05 31.74 -4.65
CA THR A 224 -14.05 32.78 -4.85
C THR A 224 -14.27 33.90 -3.81
N GLY A 225 -13.22 34.28 -3.07
CA GLY A 225 -13.35 35.32 -2.04
C GLY A 225 -13.71 36.71 -2.58
N PRO A 226 -14.17 37.64 -1.72
CA PRO A 226 -14.59 38.99 -2.12
C PRO A 226 -13.37 39.84 -2.48
N GLY A 227 -12.90 39.72 -3.73
CA GLY A 227 -11.67 40.36 -4.21
C GLY A 227 -11.85 41.27 -5.42
N SER A 228 -13.07 41.47 -5.93
CA SER A 228 -13.29 42.29 -7.13
C SER A 228 -14.76 42.72 -7.35
N GLY A 229 -15.53 42.95 -6.29
CA GLY A 229 -16.92 43.45 -6.42
C GLY A 229 -17.88 42.54 -7.20
N GLN A 230 -17.50 41.29 -7.47
CA GLN A 230 -18.31 40.30 -8.16
C GLN A 230 -18.92 39.29 -7.18
N VAL A 231 -20.07 38.75 -7.60
CA VAL A 231 -20.81 37.68 -6.93
C VAL A 231 -19.84 36.55 -6.57
N SER A 232 -19.97 36.01 -5.35
CA SER A 232 -19.16 34.88 -4.90
C SER A 232 -19.43 33.67 -5.80
N GLU A 233 -18.55 33.39 -6.77
CA GLU A 233 -18.70 32.28 -7.69
C GLU A 233 -18.18 30.99 -7.07
N ARG A 234 -18.92 29.90 -7.28
CA ARG A 234 -18.51 28.58 -6.80
C ARG A 234 -17.29 28.12 -7.57
N ILE A 235 -16.28 27.62 -6.86
CA ILE A 235 -15.08 27.09 -7.50
C ILE A 235 -15.45 25.82 -8.30
N PRO A 236 -15.09 25.75 -9.59
CA PRO A 236 -15.43 24.61 -10.44
C PRO A 236 -14.72 23.34 -9.95
N ALA A 237 -15.39 22.21 -10.15
CA ALA A 237 -14.80 20.90 -9.93
C ALA A 237 -13.66 20.66 -10.92
N ILE A 238 -12.65 19.92 -10.49
CA ILE A 238 -11.56 19.47 -11.35
C ILE A 238 -11.45 17.95 -11.34
N LYS A 239 -11.09 17.40 -12.49
CA LYS A 239 -10.74 15.99 -12.66
C LYS A 239 -9.45 15.92 -13.45
N ALA A 240 -8.45 15.27 -12.89
CA ALA A 240 -7.14 15.15 -13.50
C ALA A 240 -6.59 13.73 -13.34
N SER A 241 -5.65 13.38 -14.20
CA SER A 241 -4.92 12.12 -14.13
C SER A 241 -3.43 12.38 -14.18
N GLN A 242 -2.67 11.63 -13.41
CA GLN A 242 -1.23 11.70 -13.36
C GLN A 242 -0.66 10.29 -13.25
N SER A 243 0.57 10.10 -13.74
CA SER A 243 1.30 8.86 -13.53
C SER A 243 2.71 9.13 -13.05
N PHE A 244 3.20 8.27 -12.17
CA PHE A 244 4.52 8.43 -11.57
C PHE A 244 5.23 7.10 -11.43
N GLY A 245 6.56 7.17 -11.39
CA GLY A 245 7.43 6.03 -11.15
C GLY A 245 7.99 6.06 -9.73
N ALA A 246 8.19 4.88 -9.16
CA ALA A 246 8.91 4.67 -7.93
C ALA A 246 9.97 3.59 -8.15
N LEU A 247 11.20 3.84 -7.68
CA LEU A 247 12.26 2.84 -7.65
C LEU A 247 12.71 2.71 -6.20
N GLY A 248 12.83 1.48 -5.74
CA GLY A 248 13.22 1.20 -4.36
C GLY A 248 13.93 -0.12 -4.19
N GLY A 249 14.46 -0.28 -2.99
CA GLY A 249 15.05 -1.53 -2.52
C GLY A 249 14.28 -2.04 -1.29
N PHE A 250 14.41 -3.32 -1.02
CA PHE A 250 13.84 -3.91 0.19
C PHE A 250 14.79 -4.95 0.78
N VAL A 251 14.60 -5.19 2.07
CA VAL A 251 15.16 -6.31 2.82
C VAL A 251 14.04 -6.93 3.63
N ASN A 252 13.96 -8.25 3.66
CA ASN A 252 13.07 -8.97 4.55
C ASN A 252 13.77 -10.20 5.10
N ALA A 253 13.25 -10.69 6.21
CA ALA A 253 13.65 -11.97 6.74
C ALA A 253 12.42 -12.77 7.11
N LYS A 254 12.59 -14.08 7.19
CA LYS A 254 11.57 -15.00 7.67
C LYS A 254 12.21 -15.85 8.74
N PHE A 255 11.57 -15.94 9.90
CA PHE A 255 12.02 -16.76 11.01
C PHE A 255 10.85 -17.57 11.53
N GLY A 256 11.03 -18.87 11.66
CA GLY A 256 10.00 -19.75 12.18
C GLY A 256 10.39 -21.20 12.06
N TYR A 257 9.42 -22.07 12.27
CA TYR A 257 9.66 -23.50 12.16
C TYR A 257 8.41 -24.22 11.66
N ARG A 258 8.61 -25.05 10.63
CA ARG A 258 7.64 -25.92 9.93
C ARG A 258 6.44 -25.24 9.28
N TYR A 259 5.61 -24.55 10.07
CA TYR A 259 4.29 -24.11 9.66
C TYR A 259 4.03 -22.63 9.91
N VAL A 260 4.60 -22.05 10.96
CA VAL A 260 4.35 -20.66 11.36
C VAL A 260 5.65 -19.87 11.30
N TYR A 261 5.59 -18.73 10.64
CA TYR A 261 6.74 -17.85 10.43
C TYR A 261 6.39 -16.40 10.71
N VAL A 262 7.37 -15.67 11.25
CA VAL A 262 7.35 -14.21 11.41
C VAL A 262 8.22 -13.60 10.32
N LEU A 263 7.73 -12.52 9.69
CA LEU A 263 8.35 -11.89 8.52
C LEU A 263 8.57 -10.40 8.74
N PRO A 264 9.65 -9.97 9.44
CA PRO A 264 10.03 -8.57 9.44
C PRO A 264 10.53 -8.16 8.05
N ALA A 265 10.10 -6.98 7.59
CA ALA A 265 10.54 -6.41 6.32
C ALA A 265 10.67 -4.89 6.40
N LEU A 266 11.54 -4.35 5.55
CA LEU A 266 11.68 -2.93 5.31
C LEU A 266 11.87 -2.69 3.82
N ALA A 267 11.01 -1.88 3.23
CA ALA A 267 11.21 -1.37 1.87
C ALA A 267 11.41 0.15 1.89
N VAL A 268 12.26 0.65 0.98
CA VAL A 268 12.55 2.07 0.82
C VAL A 268 12.41 2.43 -0.64
N TYR A 269 11.56 3.40 -0.94
CA TYR A 269 11.31 3.87 -2.30
C TYR A 269 11.57 5.36 -2.42
N TYR A 270 12.24 5.75 -3.51
CA TYR A 270 12.23 7.13 -3.97
C TYR A 270 11.13 7.32 -5.00
N GLN A 271 10.34 8.39 -4.85
CA GLN A 271 9.16 8.65 -5.66
C GLN A 271 9.13 10.10 -6.09
N ASN A 272 9.00 10.31 -7.40
CA ASN A 272 8.67 11.61 -7.96
C ASN A 272 7.24 11.56 -8.45
N TYR A 273 6.30 11.98 -7.61
CA TYR A 273 4.87 11.94 -7.91
C TYR A 273 4.47 12.94 -9.00
N GLY A 274 5.33 13.91 -9.29
CA GLY A 274 5.12 14.93 -10.31
C GLY A 274 4.32 16.13 -9.81
N THR A 275 3.77 16.88 -10.75
CA THR A 275 2.95 18.06 -10.48
C THR A 275 1.47 17.72 -10.61
N TYR A 276 0.69 18.12 -9.61
CA TYR A 276 -0.75 17.92 -9.52
C TYR A 276 -1.46 19.25 -9.64
N GLN A 277 -2.51 19.27 -10.45
CA GLN A 277 -3.45 20.39 -10.50
C GLN A 277 -4.32 20.40 -9.23
N LEU A 278 -4.43 21.56 -8.63
CA LEU A 278 -5.32 21.88 -7.51
C LEU A 278 -6.46 22.77 -8.03
N LEU A 279 -7.48 22.97 -7.20
CA LEU A 279 -8.54 23.94 -7.43
C LEU A 279 -7.96 25.34 -7.72
N ASN A 280 -8.76 26.17 -8.37
CA ASN A 280 -8.41 27.56 -8.70
C ASN A 280 -7.09 27.68 -9.50
N ASN A 281 -6.83 26.73 -10.41
CA ASN A 281 -5.65 26.67 -11.28
C ASN A 281 -4.29 26.68 -10.54
N ARG A 282 -4.27 26.28 -9.27
CA ARG A 282 -3.03 26.09 -8.51
C ARG A 282 -2.42 24.73 -8.84
N THR A 283 -1.16 24.55 -8.46
CA THR A 283 -0.45 23.28 -8.65
C THR A 283 0.42 22.96 -7.45
N ALA A 284 0.56 21.68 -7.12
CA ALA A 284 1.50 21.19 -6.12
C ALA A 284 2.44 20.16 -6.73
N GLN A 285 3.75 20.31 -6.46
CA GLN A 285 4.75 19.30 -6.82
C GLN A 285 5.00 18.41 -5.60
N LEU A 286 4.97 17.09 -5.81
CA LEU A 286 5.14 16.10 -4.76
C LEU A 286 6.26 15.14 -5.15
N LYS A 287 7.23 14.96 -4.25
CA LYS A 287 8.33 13.99 -4.37
C LYS A 287 8.87 13.64 -2.99
N GLY A 288 9.60 12.53 -2.88
CA GLY A 288 10.36 12.21 -1.67
C GLY A 288 10.57 10.72 -1.46
N PHE A 289 11.03 10.39 -0.25
CA PHE A 289 11.27 9.02 0.19
C PHE A 289 10.11 8.47 1.01
N THR A 290 9.90 7.18 0.85
CA THR A 290 8.92 6.39 1.60
C THR A 290 9.61 5.19 2.20
N PHE A 291 9.46 5.02 3.51
CA PHE A 291 9.92 3.88 4.27
C PHE A 291 8.72 3.02 4.60
N ILE A 292 8.80 1.71 4.38
CA ILE A 292 7.69 0.79 4.56
C ILE A 292 8.15 -0.34 5.48
N PRO A 293 8.19 -0.11 6.81
CA PRO A 293 8.31 -1.20 7.77
C PRO A 293 7.09 -2.12 7.67
N SER A 294 7.32 -3.42 7.74
CA SER A 294 6.26 -4.43 7.74
C SER A 294 6.59 -5.59 8.69
N LEU A 295 5.55 -6.18 9.26
CA LEU A 295 5.66 -7.39 10.08
C LEU A 295 4.58 -8.39 9.67
N GLY A 296 5.01 -9.49 9.06
CA GLY A 296 4.14 -10.55 8.59
C GLY A 296 4.06 -11.76 9.52
N LEU A 297 2.94 -12.46 9.42
CA LEU A 297 2.75 -13.83 9.89
C LEU A 297 2.36 -14.70 8.68
N GLN A 298 3.09 -15.78 8.46
CA GLN A 298 2.83 -16.71 7.35
C GLN A 298 2.55 -18.10 7.90
N ILE A 299 1.51 -18.72 7.34
CA ILE A 299 1.18 -20.13 7.56
C ILE A 299 1.41 -20.91 6.27
N ARG A 300 2.27 -21.91 6.33
CA ARG A 300 2.47 -22.84 5.22
C ARG A 300 1.54 -24.04 5.38
N ILE A 301 0.79 -24.37 4.34
CA ILE A 301 -0.03 -25.58 4.27
C ILE A 301 0.68 -26.53 3.31
N PRO A 302 1.31 -27.62 3.82
CA PRO A 302 1.94 -28.61 2.95
C PRO A 302 0.92 -29.23 2.00
N GLY A 303 1.32 -29.48 0.76
CA GLY A 303 0.50 -30.25 -0.17
C GLY A 303 0.48 -31.74 0.22
N SER A 304 -0.61 -32.44 -0.06
CA SER A 304 -0.71 -33.91 0.07
C SER A 304 -0.07 -34.68 -1.09
N GLY A 305 0.81 -34.03 -1.85
CA GLY A 305 1.36 -34.55 -3.11
C GLY A 305 2.34 -35.70 -2.90
N ARG A 306 1.97 -36.89 -3.41
CA ARG A 306 2.82 -38.08 -3.59
C ARG A 306 4.10 -37.77 -4.33
#